data_AF-A0A844DWB2-F1
#
_entry.id   AF-A0A844DWB2-F1
#
_cell.length_a   1.000
_cell.length_b   1.000
_cell.length_c   1.000
_cell.angle_alpha   90.00
_cell.angle_beta   90.00
_cell.angle_gamma   90.00
#
_symmetry.space_group_name_H-M   'P 1'
#
loop_
_entity.id
_entity.type
_entity.pdbx_description
1 polymer ?
#
loop_
_entity_poly.entity_id
_entity_poly.type
_entity_poly.pdbx_seq_one_letter_code
_entity_poly.pdbx_strand_id
1 'polypeptide(L)'
;MMKKKLFESKFFQKKFGRWLYIEKIFLEYEGIPGLCVCVDASEKRYFCHCTEMMEFERWCIHPISKSKMIDILSKRCTLEQALNQNEQKVFIYTVDESGETGEFQFYRDLDEYDRPEESIYLRSAPHQFDSYIDTLEMVSLQMSSAAILNLGSAIISLGAQIGQRLMESDIMIRYDEKNESTEIEDENILLFQKNVCIYA
;
A
#
# COMPACT_ATOMS: atom_id res chain seq x y z
N MET A 1 15.21 14.44 -10.17
CA MET A 1 16.25 13.40 -10.30
C MET A 1 15.59 12.16 -10.90
N MET A 2 16.09 11.62 -12.00
CA MET A 2 15.57 10.38 -12.60
C MET A 2 15.87 9.21 -11.66
N LYS A 3 14.85 8.45 -11.24
CA LYS A 3 15.06 7.25 -10.42
C LYS A 3 15.65 6.14 -11.29
N LYS A 4 16.74 5.49 -10.85
CA LYS A 4 17.38 4.37 -11.55
C LYS A 4 16.42 3.17 -11.56
N LYS A 5 16.23 2.52 -12.71
CA LYS A 5 15.44 1.28 -12.78
C LYS A 5 16.24 0.12 -12.18
N LEU A 6 15.54 -0.84 -11.58
CA LEU A 6 16.18 -2.10 -11.17
C LEU A 6 16.62 -2.91 -12.40
N PHE A 7 15.72 -3.06 -13.37
CA PHE A 7 15.99 -3.70 -14.65
C PHE A 7 15.55 -2.81 -15.81
N GLU A 8 16.35 -2.75 -16.87
CA GLU A 8 16.00 -2.05 -18.12
C GLU A 8 15.28 -2.96 -19.13
N SER A 9 15.07 -4.24 -18.78
CA SER A 9 14.41 -5.22 -19.63
C SER A 9 12.92 -4.93 -19.88
N LYS A 10 12.53 -5.00 -21.16
CA LYS A 10 11.12 -4.99 -21.58
C LYS A 10 10.39 -6.28 -21.26
N PHE A 11 11.09 -7.42 -21.23
CA PHE A 11 10.50 -8.69 -20.82
C PHE A 11 10.13 -8.65 -19.34
N PHE A 12 11.03 -8.18 -18.47
CA PHE A 12 10.74 -7.92 -17.07
C PHE A 12 9.48 -7.05 -16.92
N GLN A 13 9.45 -5.88 -17.59
CA GLN A 13 8.30 -4.97 -17.52
C GLN A 13 7.00 -5.67 -17.91
N LYS A 14 7.01 -6.48 -18.97
CA LYS A 14 5.83 -7.19 -19.48
C LYS A 14 5.38 -8.30 -18.53
N LYS A 15 6.30 -9.05 -17.94
CA LYS A 15 5.99 -10.17 -17.03
C LYS A 15 5.58 -9.71 -15.64
N PHE A 16 6.30 -8.76 -15.08
CA PHE A 16 5.97 -8.18 -13.77
C PHE A 16 4.81 -7.18 -13.84
N GLY A 17 4.59 -6.58 -15.02
CA GLY A 17 3.50 -5.65 -15.31
C GLY A 17 3.80 -4.19 -15.00
N ARG A 18 5.01 -3.85 -14.54
CA ARG A 18 5.42 -2.48 -14.21
C ARG A 18 6.95 -2.31 -14.20
N TRP A 19 7.39 -1.06 -14.28
CA TRP A 19 8.78 -0.71 -13.98
C TRP A 19 8.99 -0.61 -12.48
N LEU A 20 10.15 -1.08 -12.03
CA LEU A 20 10.65 -0.88 -10.67
C LEU A 20 11.81 0.09 -10.69
N TYR A 21 11.76 1.05 -9.79
CA TYR A 21 12.78 2.07 -9.58
C TYR A 21 13.40 1.90 -8.21
N ILE A 22 14.71 1.90 -8.12
CA ILE A 22 15.45 1.74 -6.86
C ILE A 22 15.16 2.96 -5.98
N GLU A 23 14.61 2.70 -4.79
CA GLU A 23 14.36 3.69 -3.74
C GLU A 23 15.52 3.73 -2.74
N LYS A 24 15.99 2.55 -2.30
CA LYS A 24 17.09 2.43 -1.35
C LYS A 24 17.88 1.14 -1.59
N ILE A 25 19.20 1.22 -1.60
CA ILE A 25 20.09 0.05 -1.64
C ILE A 25 20.58 -0.24 -0.21
N PHE A 26 20.52 -1.49 0.20
CA PHE A 26 21.02 -1.99 1.48
C PHE A 26 22.35 -2.73 1.33
N LEU A 27 22.50 -3.47 0.23
CA LEU A 27 23.72 -4.17 -0.13
C LEU A 27 23.97 -3.97 -1.63
N GLU A 28 25.18 -3.54 -1.97
CA GLU A 28 25.66 -3.43 -3.34
C GLU A 28 26.95 -4.24 -3.48
N TYR A 29 27.04 -5.05 -4.53
CA TYR A 29 28.24 -5.79 -4.89
C TYR A 29 28.51 -5.56 -6.39
N GLU A 30 29.69 -5.05 -6.73
CA GLU A 30 30.10 -4.74 -8.12
C GLU A 30 29.07 -3.91 -8.91
N GLY A 31 28.38 -2.98 -8.23
CA GLY A 31 27.35 -2.11 -8.83
C GLY A 31 25.97 -2.74 -8.99
N ILE A 32 25.82 -4.01 -8.58
CA ILE A 32 24.55 -4.74 -8.53
C ILE A 32 23.91 -4.51 -7.15
N PRO A 33 22.67 -3.99 -7.08
CA PRO A 33 21.97 -3.73 -5.82
C PRO A 33 21.38 -5.02 -5.24
N GLY A 34 22.24 -5.98 -4.88
CA GLY A 34 21.85 -7.34 -4.46
C GLY A 34 20.84 -7.38 -3.30
N LEU A 35 20.69 -6.29 -2.55
CA LEU A 35 19.59 -6.11 -1.61
C LEU A 35 19.09 -4.66 -1.66
N CYS A 36 17.83 -4.43 -2.05
CA CYS A 36 17.28 -3.09 -2.17
C CYS A 36 15.76 -3.03 -1.99
N VAL A 37 15.25 -1.82 -1.78
CA VAL A 37 13.82 -1.51 -1.93
C VAL A 37 13.62 -0.78 -3.25
N CYS A 38 12.61 -1.22 -3.99
CA CYS A 38 12.13 -0.56 -5.19
C CYS A 38 10.71 -0.02 -4.99
N VAL A 39 10.37 0.98 -5.80
CA VAL A 39 9.03 1.51 -5.94
C VAL A 39 8.58 1.45 -7.40
N ASP A 40 7.30 1.26 -7.63
CA ASP A 40 6.70 1.47 -8.94
C ASP A 40 6.18 2.91 -9.11
N ALA A 41 5.56 3.20 -10.27
CA ALA A 41 4.96 4.49 -10.56
C ALA A 41 3.72 4.82 -9.70
N SER A 42 3.14 3.82 -9.02
CA SER A 42 2.01 3.94 -8.11
C SER A 42 2.44 3.95 -6.64
N GLU A 43 3.75 4.13 -6.39
CA GLU A 43 4.37 4.14 -5.07
C GLU A 43 4.25 2.84 -4.26
N LYS A 44 3.89 1.73 -4.90
CA LYS A 44 3.94 0.42 -4.26
C LYS A 44 5.39 0.00 -4.11
N ARG A 45 5.73 -0.46 -2.90
CA ARG A 45 7.09 -0.86 -2.53
C ARG A 45 7.29 -2.35 -2.69
N TYR A 46 8.53 -2.67 -3.01
CA TYR A 46 9.00 -4.03 -3.22
C TYR A 46 10.36 -4.19 -2.53
N PHE A 47 10.47 -5.21 -1.69
CA PHE A 47 11.75 -5.67 -1.15
C PHE A 47 12.34 -6.66 -2.16
N CYS A 48 13.48 -6.29 -2.74
CA CYS A 48 14.13 -7.04 -3.81
C CYS A 48 15.45 -7.57 -3.29
N HIS A 49 15.69 -8.87 -3.43
CA HIS A 49 16.98 -9.46 -3.13
C HIS A 49 17.41 -10.42 -4.24
N CYS A 50 18.70 -10.38 -4.56
CA CYS A 50 19.35 -11.27 -5.50
C CYS A 50 19.83 -12.50 -4.73
N THR A 51 19.36 -13.68 -5.11
CA THR A 51 19.63 -14.97 -4.43
C THR A 51 20.77 -15.74 -5.08
N GLU A 52 21.02 -15.50 -6.36
CA GLU A 52 22.14 -16.04 -7.13
C GLU A 52 22.64 -14.95 -8.08
N MET A 53 23.96 -14.80 -8.20
CA MET A 53 24.59 -13.79 -9.07
C MET A 53 25.90 -14.26 -9.74
N MET A 54 26.37 -15.46 -9.42
CA MET A 54 27.65 -16.01 -9.89
C MET A 54 27.48 -16.73 -11.22
N GLU A 55 26.53 -17.67 -11.30
CA GLU A 55 26.27 -18.46 -12.52
C GLU A 55 25.17 -17.84 -13.38
N PHE A 56 24.16 -17.28 -12.74
CA PHE A 56 23.04 -16.56 -13.34
C PHE A 56 22.55 -15.50 -12.35
N GLU A 57 21.75 -14.54 -12.81
CA GLU A 57 21.12 -13.58 -11.90
C GLU A 57 19.71 -14.06 -11.54
N ARG A 58 19.47 -14.36 -10.27
CA ARG A 58 18.13 -14.71 -9.75
C ARG A 58 17.68 -13.74 -8.68
N TRP A 59 16.47 -13.24 -8.84
CA TRP A 59 15.90 -12.20 -8.01
C TRP A 59 14.54 -12.59 -7.46
N CYS A 60 14.37 -12.32 -6.17
CA CYS A 60 13.11 -12.45 -5.46
C CYS A 60 12.56 -11.06 -5.12
N ILE A 61 11.36 -10.76 -5.63
CA ILE A 61 10.72 -9.45 -5.52
C ILE A 61 9.43 -9.59 -4.71
N HIS A 62 9.50 -9.20 -3.45
CA HIS A 62 8.41 -9.27 -2.49
C HIS A 62 7.70 -7.92 -2.42
N PRO A 63 6.37 -7.84 -2.59
CA PRO A 63 5.67 -6.61 -2.26
C PRO A 63 5.79 -6.36 -0.75
N ILE A 64 5.96 -5.11 -0.32
CA ILE A 64 6.14 -4.80 1.10
C ILE A 64 5.47 -3.48 1.48
N SER A 65 4.87 -3.44 2.68
CA SER A 65 4.30 -2.23 3.23
C SER A 65 5.37 -1.34 3.86
N LYS A 66 5.11 -0.04 3.98
CA LYS A 66 5.99 0.89 4.71
C LYS A 66 6.18 0.47 6.16
N SER A 67 5.12 0.05 6.85
CA SER A 67 5.20 -0.39 8.25
C SER A 67 6.12 -1.58 8.41
N LYS A 68 6.05 -2.57 7.50
CA LYS A 68 6.97 -3.71 7.53
C LYS A 68 8.39 -3.35 7.15
N MET A 69 8.60 -2.39 6.24
CA MET A 69 9.94 -1.85 6.03
C MET A 69 10.52 -1.20 7.28
N ILE A 70 9.73 -0.40 8.01
CA ILE A 70 10.16 0.23 9.26
C ILE A 70 10.49 -0.82 10.31
N ASP A 71 9.67 -1.88 10.43
CA ASP A 71 9.91 -2.99 11.36
C ASP A 71 11.24 -3.71 11.05
N ILE A 72 11.52 -4.00 9.77
CA ILE A 72 12.80 -4.61 9.33
C ILE A 72 13.98 -3.69 9.71
N LEU A 73 13.92 -2.41 9.31
CA LEU A 73 15.02 -1.46 9.48
C LEU A 73 15.30 -1.14 10.95
N SER A 74 14.25 -1.17 11.78
CA SER A 74 14.32 -0.96 13.23
C SER A 74 14.64 -2.24 14.02
N LYS A 75 14.90 -3.36 13.33
CA LYS A 75 15.17 -4.67 13.93
C LYS A 75 14.04 -5.15 14.87
N ARG A 76 12.79 -4.82 14.56
CA ARG A 76 11.59 -5.27 15.32
C ARG A 76 11.08 -6.63 14.86
N CYS A 77 11.41 -7.04 13.64
CA CYS A 77 11.17 -8.39 13.14
C CYS A 77 12.33 -8.85 12.25
N THR A 78 12.41 -10.15 12.04
CA THR A 78 13.35 -10.77 11.09
C THR A 78 12.86 -10.58 9.65
N LEU A 79 13.73 -10.83 8.68
CA LEU A 79 13.38 -10.78 7.26
C LEU A 79 12.29 -11.80 6.92
N GLU A 80 12.43 -13.03 7.40
CA GLU A 80 11.45 -14.11 7.22
C GLU A 80 10.07 -13.68 7.75
N GLN A 81 9.97 -13.23 9.01
CA GLN A 81 8.71 -12.77 9.61
C GLN A 81 8.05 -11.62 8.83
N ALA A 82 8.85 -10.73 8.24
CA ALA A 82 8.32 -9.61 7.47
C ALA A 82 7.81 -10.05 6.09
N LEU A 83 8.53 -10.95 5.42
CA LEU A 83 8.32 -11.31 4.02
C LEU A 83 7.39 -12.53 3.84
N ASN A 84 7.29 -13.38 4.87
CA ASN A 84 6.37 -14.51 4.94
C ASN A 84 4.94 -14.04 5.26
N GLN A 85 4.31 -13.35 4.31
CA GLN A 85 2.90 -12.97 4.42
C GLN A 85 2.04 -14.00 3.67
N ASN A 86 1.15 -14.68 4.40
CA ASN A 86 0.25 -15.65 3.82
C ASN A 86 -0.54 -15.04 2.65
N GLU A 87 -0.65 -15.81 1.56
CA GLU A 87 -1.30 -15.45 0.30
C GLU A 87 -0.58 -14.43 -0.59
N GLN A 88 0.54 -13.86 -0.14
CA GLN A 88 1.31 -12.93 -0.95
C GLN A 88 2.12 -13.68 -2.01
N LYS A 89 2.01 -13.23 -3.26
CA LYS A 89 2.84 -13.71 -4.35
C LYS A 89 4.14 -12.93 -4.44
N VAL A 90 5.23 -13.66 -4.59
CA VAL A 90 6.59 -13.17 -4.84
C VAL A 90 6.88 -13.35 -6.33
N PHE A 91 7.49 -12.35 -6.95
CA PHE A 91 7.94 -12.50 -8.33
C PHE A 91 9.38 -13.00 -8.34
N ILE A 92 9.58 -14.12 -8.99
CA ILE A 92 10.89 -14.73 -9.21
C ILE A 92 11.30 -14.40 -10.63
N TYR A 93 12.49 -13.83 -10.77
CA TYR A 93 13.02 -13.37 -12.04
C TYR A 93 14.45 -13.89 -12.21
N THR A 94 14.70 -14.60 -13.30
CA THR A 94 16.01 -15.18 -13.59
C THR A 94 16.51 -14.71 -14.95
N VAL A 95 17.79 -14.33 -15.03
CA VAL A 95 18.49 -13.93 -16.24
C VAL A 95 19.76 -14.76 -16.38
N ASP A 96 19.92 -15.42 -17.52
CA ASP A 96 21.09 -16.22 -17.86
C ASP A 96 21.43 -16.09 -19.36
N GLU A 97 22.38 -16.90 -19.85
CA GLU A 97 22.77 -16.92 -21.26
C GLU A 97 21.63 -17.36 -22.21
N SER A 98 20.65 -18.12 -21.70
CA SER A 98 19.49 -18.59 -22.47
C SER A 98 18.39 -17.53 -22.55
N GLY A 99 18.44 -16.50 -21.70
CA GLY A 99 17.59 -15.33 -21.75
C GLY A 99 16.96 -15.00 -20.39
N GLU A 100 15.69 -14.57 -20.43
CA GLU A 100 14.98 -14.09 -19.24
C GLU A 100 13.76 -14.97 -18.96
N THR A 101 13.56 -15.32 -17.69
CA THR A 101 12.36 -16.00 -17.21
C THR A 101 11.77 -15.26 -16.01
N GLY A 102 10.46 -15.37 -15.80
CA GLY A 102 9.85 -14.76 -14.63
C GLY A 102 8.42 -15.19 -14.38
N GLU A 103 8.11 -15.43 -13.11
CA GLU A 103 6.82 -15.95 -12.66
C GLU A 103 6.47 -15.50 -11.25
N PHE A 104 5.18 -15.60 -10.91
CA PHE A 104 4.68 -15.33 -9.58
C PHE A 104 4.41 -16.63 -8.83
N GLN A 105 5.04 -16.80 -7.68
CA GLN A 105 4.83 -17.94 -6.79
C GLN A 105 4.33 -17.47 -5.42
N PHE A 106 3.63 -18.31 -4.66
CA PHE A 106 3.36 -17.97 -3.26
C PHE A 106 4.64 -18.12 -2.44
N TYR A 107 4.80 -17.31 -1.39
CA TYR A 107 5.98 -17.39 -0.51
C TYR A 107 6.27 -18.82 0.00
N ARG A 108 5.22 -19.54 0.42
CA ARG A 108 5.30 -20.93 0.90
C ARG A 108 5.76 -21.95 -0.14
N ASP A 109 5.72 -21.59 -1.42
CA ASP A 109 6.07 -22.45 -2.55
C ASP A 109 7.47 -22.13 -3.09
N LEU A 110 8.15 -21.10 -2.57
CA LEU A 110 9.50 -20.71 -2.99
C LEU A 110 10.54 -21.80 -2.68
N ASP A 111 11.57 -21.91 -3.50
CA ASP A 111 12.74 -22.72 -3.17
C ASP A 111 13.39 -22.21 -1.88
N GLU A 112 14.05 -23.10 -1.13
CA GLU A 112 14.71 -22.76 0.14
C GLU A 112 15.75 -21.64 -0.04
N TYR A 113 16.53 -21.70 -1.12
CA TYR A 113 17.54 -20.70 -1.46
C TYR A 113 16.95 -19.33 -1.86
N ASP A 114 15.67 -19.29 -2.22
CA ASP A 114 14.97 -18.06 -2.57
C ASP A 114 14.32 -17.37 -1.35
N ARG A 115 14.33 -18.03 -0.20
CA ARG A 115 13.78 -17.48 1.04
C ARG A 115 14.91 -16.83 1.84
N PRO A 116 14.64 -15.70 2.51
CA PRO A 116 15.54 -15.22 3.54
C PRO A 116 15.78 -16.30 4.59
N GLU A 117 17.03 -16.42 5.04
CA GLU A 117 17.38 -17.29 6.16
C GLU A 117 16.50 -17.01 7.38
N GLU A 118 16.09 -18.07 8.07
CA GLU A 118 15.28 -17.98 9.27
C GLU A 118 16.02 -17.21 10.37
N SER A 119 15.26 -16.44 11.17
CA SER A 119 15.78 -15.72 12.32
C SER A 119 16.84 -14.63 12.04
N ILE A 120 17.04 -14.23 10.77
CA ILE A 120 17.99 -13.18 10.41
C ILE A 120 17.33 -11.80 10.36
N TYR A 121 17.92 -10.86 11.11
CA TYR A 121 17.64 -9.43 10.98
C TYR A 121 18.49 -8.82 9.87
N LEU A 122 17.98 -7.76 9.23
CA LEU A 122 18.78 -6.97 8.31
C LEU A 122 20.00 -6.38 9.05
N ARG A 123 21.20 -6.76 8.61
CA ARG A 123 22.44 -6.26 9.20
C ARG A 123 22.66 -4.81 8.79
N SER A 124 23.00 -3.99 9.77
CA SER A 124 23.27 -2.56 9.59
C SER A 124 24.12 -2.03 10.74
N ALA A 125 24.92 -1.00 10.45
CA ALA A 125 25.56 -0.21 11.48
C ALA A 125 24.49 0.56 12.28
N PRO A 126 24.77 0.92 13.56
CA PRO A 126 23.87 1.78 14.32
C PRO A 126 23.51 3.04 13.53
N HIS A 127 22.21 3.39 13.52
CA HIS A 127 21.67 4.59 12.88
C HIS A 127 21.82 4.69 11.36
N GLN A 128 22.31 3.63 10.68
CA GLN A 128 22.56 3.65 9.23
C GLN A 128 21.31 3.98 8.39
N PHE A 129 20.12 3.65 8.91
CA PHE A 129 18.86 3.77 8.17
C PHE A 129 17.87 4.77 8.79
N ASP A 130 18.25 5.51 9.83
CA ASP A 130 17.34 6.42 10.54
C ASP A 130 16.72 7.47 9.61
N SER A 131 17.52 8.15 8.80
CA SER A 131 17.01 9.12 7.82
C SER A 131 16.04 8.51 6.79
N TYR A 132 16.24 7.23 6.46
CA TYR A 132 15.31 6.53 5.56
C TYR A 132 14.02 6.14 6.29
N ILE A 133 14.10 5.72 7.55
CA ILE A 133 12.94 5.48 8.41
C ILE A 133 12.12 6.76 8.54
N ASP A 134 12.75 7.91 8.85
CA ASP A 134 12.09 9.21 8.96
C ASP A 134 11.34 9.56 7.67
N THR A 135 11.94 9.27 6.52
CA THR A 135 11.31 9.48 5.20
C THR A 135 10.07 8.61 5.03
N LEU A 136 10.14 7.33 5.41
CA LEU A 136 9.00 6.41 5.33
C LEU A 136 7.85 6.85 6.25
N GLU A 137 8.17 7.37 7.44
CA GLU A 137 7.22 7.86 8.44
C GLU A 137 6.57 9.19 8.03
N MET A 138 7.36 10.16 7.55
CA MET A 138 6.85 11.45 7.08
C MET A 138 5.79 11.31 5.99
N VAL A 139 6.04 10.45 4.99
CA VAL A 139 5.07 10.21 3.92
C VAL A 139 3.82 9.52 4.48
N SER A 140 3.95 8.69 5.52
CA SER A 140 2.78 8.09 6.18
C SER A 140 1.87 9.15 6.80
N LEU A 141 2.44 10.13 7.51
CA LEU A 141 1.68 11.22 8.13
C LEU A 141 0.96 12.09 7.09
N GLN A 142 1.63 12.44 5.98
CA GLN A 142 1.02 13.22 4.90
C GLN A 142 -0.17 12.51 4.26
N MET A 143 -0.05 11.20 4.01
CA MET A 143 -1.16 10.42 3.44
C MET A 143 -2.35 10.33 4.39
N SER A 144 -2.11 10.17 5.70
CA SER A 144 -3.18 10.19 6.70
C SER A 144 -3.91 11.54 6.73
N SER A 145 -3.19 12.66 6.70
CA SER A 145 -3.79 14.00 6.66
C SER A 145 -4.63 14.23 5.39
N ALA A 146 -4.13 13.80 4.22
CA ALA A 146 -4.88 13.92 2.96
C ALA A 146 -6.15 13.07 2.95
N ALA A 147 -6.11 11.85 3.53
CA ALA A 147 -7.27 11.00 3.66
C ALA A 147 -8.35 11.63 4.56
N ILE A 148 -7.95 12.23 5.68
CA ILE A 148 -8.86 12.94 6.60
C ILE A 148 -9.51 14.15 5.90
N LEU A 149 -8.74 14.93 5.14
CA LEU A 149 -9.26 16.06 4.36
C LEU A 149 -10.29 15.61 3.31
N ASN A 150 -10.03 14.50 2.60
CA ASN A 150 -10.95 13.94 1.62
C ASN A 150 -12.26 13.40 2.25
N LEU A 151 -12.17 12.81 3.45
CA LEU A 151 -13.36 12.43 4.22
C LEU A 151 -14.18 13.66 4.63
N GLY A 152 -13.52 14.72 5.09
CA GLY A 152 -14.17 15.98 5.43
C GLY A 152 -14.90 16.60 4.23
N SER A 153 -14.28 16.63 3.05
CA SER A 153 -14.90 17.18 1.84
C SER A 153 -16.08 16.33 1.35
N ALA A 154 -15.99 15.00 1.44
CA ALA A 154 -17.09 14.11 1.11
C ALA A 154 -18.31 14.31 2.03
N ILE A 155 -18.09 14.49 3.34
CA ILE A 155 -19.14 14.78 4.32
C ILE A 155 -19.82 16.13 4.03
N ILE A 156 -19.03 17.17 3.73
CA ILE A 156 -19.56 18.50 3.36
C ILE A 156 -20.41 18.41 2.09
N SER A 157 -19.92 17.68 1.07
CA SER A 157 -20.67 17.48 -0.19
C SER A 157 -21.99 16.74 0.03
N LEU A 158 -22.00 15.71 0.88
CA LEU A 158 -23.23 14.98 1.22
C LEU A 158 -24.21 15.89 1.97
N GLY A 159 -23.72 16.69 2.93
CA GLY A 159 -24.53 17.67 3.65
C GLY A 159 -25.15 18.72 2.71
N ALA A 160 -24.39 19.21 1.73
CA ALA A 160 -24.90 20.14 0.72
C ALA A 160 -25.97 19.51 -0.18
N GLN A 161 -25.80 18.25 -0.61
CA GLN A 161 -26.79 17.53 -1.40
C GLN A 161 -28.08 17.27 -0.61
N ILE A 162 -27.98 16.92 0.67
CA ILE A 162 -29.13 16.76 1.56
C ILE A 162 -29.85 18.10 1.74
N GLY A 163 -29.11 19.18 2.01
CA GLY A 163 -29.67 20.52 2.16
C GLY A 163 -30.40 21.00 0.90
N GLN A 164 -29.84 20.75 -0.28
CA GLN A 164 -30.47 21.08 -1.55
C GLN A 164 -31.76 20.27 -1.77
N ARG A 165 -31.75 18.96 -1.51
CA ARG A 165 -32.96 18.12 -1.63
C ARG A 165 -34.05 18.54 -0.66
N LEU A 166 -33.71 18.96 0.56
CA LEU A 166 -34.68 19.48 1.54
C LEU A 166 -35.28 20.82 1.10
N MET A 167 -34.52 21.69 0.42
CA MET A 167 -35.03 22.95 -0.14
C MET A 167 -35.89 22.76 -1.39
N GLU A 168 -35.68 21.67 -2.12
CA GLU A 168 -36.46 21.27 -3.30
C GLU A 168 -37.70 20.42 -2.94
N SER A 169 -37.87 20.04 -1.67
CA SER A 169 -39.02 19.29 -1.17
C SER A 169 -40.03 20.25 -0.53
N ASP A 170 -41.31 20.17 -0.91
CA ASP A 170 -42.41 20.95 -0.30
C ASP A 170 -42.79 20.39 1.10
N ILE A 171 -41.83 20.33 2.02
CA ILE A 171 -42.08 19.88 3.39
C ILE A 171 -42.72 21.01 4.17
N MET A 172 -44.02 20.85 4.47
CA MET A 172 -44.79 21.78 5.28
C MET A 172 -44.78 21.32 6.74
N ILE A 173 -43.99 22.00 7.57
CA ILE A 173 -43.99 21.76 9.03
C ILE A 173 -45.00 22.70 9.68
N ARG A 174 -46.07 22.13 10.26
CA ARG A 174 -47.05 22.88 11.05
C ARG A 174 -46.92 22.54 12.53
N TYR A 175 -46.78 23.56 13.36
CA TYR A 175 -46.82 23.43 14.80
C TYR A 175 -48.21 23.79 15.31
N ASP A 176 -48.90 22.85 15.94
CA ASP A 176 -50.16 23.11 16.64
C ASP A 176 -49.86 23.44 18.11
N GLU A 177 -49.84 24.74 18.41
CA GLU A 177 -49.64 25.27 19.76
C GLU A 177 -50.69 24.77 20.76
N LYS A 178 -51.88 24.36 20.31
CA LYS A 178 -52.99 24.00 21.19
C LYS A 178 -52.87 22.58 21.73
N ASN A 179 -52.21 21.70 20.99
CA ASN A 179 -51.99 20.30 21.33
C ASN A 179 -50.51 19.96 21.59
N GLU A 180 -49.61 20.95 21.52
CA GLU A 180 -48.15 20.81 21.60
C GLU A 180 -47.60 19.73 20.65
N SER A 181 -48.19 19.62 19.46
CA SER A 181 -47.84 18.61 18.46
C SER A 181 -47.27 19.25 17.21
N THR A 182 -46.24 18.61 16.63
CA THR A 182 -45.69 18.99 15.32
C THR A 182 -46.21 18.01 14.28
N GLU A 183 -46.94 18.51 13.29
CA GLU A 183 -47.39 17.74 12.14
C GLU A 183 -46.50 18.06 10.94
N ILE A 184 -46.04 17.01 10.26
CA ILE A 184 -45.24 17.09 9.04
C ILE A 184 -46.08 16.45 7.94
N GLU A 185 -46.54 17.26 6.97
CA GLU A 185 -47.18 16.75 5.75
C GLU A 185 -46.10 16.63 4.67
N ASP A 186 -45.81 15.39 4.24
CA ASP A 186 -44.91 15.08 3.13
C ASP A 186 -45.45 13.84 2.40
N GLU A 187 -45.61 13.95 1.07
CA GLU A 187 -46.11 12.87 0.23
C GLU A 187 -45.02 11.85 -0.16
N ASN A 188 -43.74 12.12 0.14
CA ASN A 188 -42.62 11.35 -0.43
C ASN A 188 -41.33 11.21 0.43
N ILE A 189 -41.30 11.41 1.76
CA ILE A 189 -40.04 11.20 2.53
C ILE A 189 -40.11 10.31 3.78
N LEU A 190 -39.15 9.39 3.81
CA LEU A 190 -38.63 8.59 4.92
C LEU A 190 -37.91 9.45 5.98
N LEU A 191 -38.38 9.41 7.22
CA LEU A 191 -37.72 10.05 8.37
C LEU A 191 -36.70 9.11 9.04
N PHE A 192 -35.51 9.64 9.36
CA PHE A 192 -34.54 8.95 10.20
C PHE A 192 -34.48 9.60 11.58
N GLN A 193 -34.74 8.80 12.61
CA GLN A 193 -34.45 9.15 14.00
C GLN A 193 -33.60 8.03 14.61
N LYS A 194 -32.41 8.38 15.13
CA LYS A 194 -31.47 7.45 15.78
C LYS A 194 -31.12 6.18 14.97
N ASN A 195 -30.79 6.34 13.68
CA ASN A 195 -30.25 5.26 12.82
C ASN A 195 -31.15 4.03 12.62
N VAL A 196 -32.47 4.13 12.79
CA VAL A 196 -33.40 3.03 12.45
C VAL A 196 -34.43 3.53 11.44
N CYS A 197 -34.57 2.79 10.33
CA CYS A 197 -35.57 3.02 9.30
C CYS A 197 -36.94 2.49 9.76
N ILE A 198 -37.97 3.32 9.76
CA ILE A 198 -39.35 2.90 10.02
C ILE A 198 -40.14 3.15 8.73
N TYR A 199 -40.67 2.08 8.13
CA TYR A 199 -41.46 2.12 6.92
C TYR A 199 -42.93 2.46 7.22
N ALA A 200 -43.52 3.28 6.36
CA ALA A 200 -44.92 3.19 5.94
C ALA A 200 -44.96 3.42 4.43
#